data_AF-A0A5C5YDJ1-F1
#
_entry.id   AF-A0A5C5YDJ1-F1
#
_cell.length_a   1.000
_cell.length_b   1.000
_cell.length_c   1.000
_cell.angle_alpha   90.00
_cell.angle_beta   90.00
_cell.angle_gamma   90.00
#
_symmetry.space_group_name_H-M   'P 1'
#
loop_
_entity.id
_entity.type
_entity.pdbx_description
1 polymer ?
#
loop_
_entity_poly.entity_id
_entity_poly.type
_entity_poly.pdbx_seq_one_letter_code
_entity_poly.pdbx_strand_id
1 'polypeptide(L)' 'MLKYGKKYIDIGKDYYEKEYQERVRRNLEKRAAALNFKLVPNDPAG' A
#
# COMPACT_ATOMS: atom_id res chain seq x y z
N MET A 1 12.10 -3.47 -35.57
CA MET A 1 11.69 -2.07 -35.30
C MET A 1 10.45 -2.07 -34.40
N LEU A 2 10.64 -1.88 -33.09
CA LEU A 2 9.55 -1.73 -32.12
C LEU A 2 9.25 -0.24 -31.97
N LYS A 3 8.10 0.18 -32.51
CA LYS A 3 7.64 1.57 -32.52
C LYS A 3 6.98 1.85 -31.17
N TYR A 4 7.36 2.98 -30.56
CA TYR A 4 6.78 3.62 -29.36
C TYR A 4 7.31 3.16 -28.00
N GLY A 5 8.43 3.78 -27.59
CA GLY A 5 8.92 3.80 -26.22
C GLY A 5 8.01 4.59 -25.26
N LYS A 6 6.87 4.01 -24.89
CA LYS A 6 6.17 4.36 -23.66
C LYS A 6 6.31 3.16 -22.72
N LYS A 7 7.01 3.37 -21.59
CA LYS A 7 6.96 2.45 -20.45
C LYS A 7 5.49 2.12 -20.23
N TYR A 8 5.12 0.85 -20.41
CA TYR A 8 3.83 0.32 -20.02
C TYR A 8 3.82 0.38 -18.49
N ILE A 9 3.40 1.53 -17.95
CA ILE A 9 3.11 1.66 -16.52
C ILE A 9 1.80 0.92 -16.37
N ASP A 10 1.88 -0.26 -15.77
CA ASP A 10 0.72 -1.11 -15.50
C ASP A 10 -0.13 -0.44 -14.39
N ILE A 11 -0.97 0.50 -14.80
CA ILE A 11 -1.88 1.27 -13.95
C ILE A 11 -2.76 0.33 -13.09
N GLY A 12 -3.03 -0.88 -13.57
CA GLY A 12 -3.78 -1.89 -12.83
C GLY A 12 -3.07 -2.28 -11.54
N LYS A 13 -1.76 -2.53 -11.62
CA LYS A 13 -0.98 -2.96 -10.46
C LYS A 13 -0.95 -1.91 -9.36
N ASP A 14 -0.58 -0.67 -9.69
CA ASP A 14 -0.49 0.43 -8.71
C ASP A 14 -1.83 0.76 -8.05
N TYR A 15 -2.93 0.65 -8.79
CA TYR A 15 -4.28 0.89 -8.26
C TYR A 15 -4.70 -0.18 -7.24
N TYR A 16 -4.51 -1.46 -7.58
CA TYR A 16 -4.78 -2.57 -6.66
C TYR A 16 -3.85 -2.55 -5.44
N GLU A 17 -2.60 -2.12 -5.61
CA GLU A 17 -1.61 -2.08 -4.53
C GLU A 17 -2.00 -1.07 -3.44
N LYS A 18 -2.58 0.08 -3.82
CA LYS A 18 -3.09 1.07 -2.86
C LYS A 18 -4.28 0.58 -2.06
N GLU A 19 -5.28 -0.01 -2.72
CA GLU A 19 -6.45 -0.57 -2.02
C GLU A 19 -6.06 -1.71 -1.09
N TYR A 20 -5.12 -2.56 -1.52
CA TYR A 20 -4.59 -3.61 -0.69
C TYR A 20 -3.87 -3.06 0.56
N GLN A 21 -2.99 -2.07 0.38
CA GLN A 21 -2.29 -1.41 1.49
C GLN A 21 -3.26 -0.77 2.49
N GLU A 22 -4.29 -0.07 2.02
CA GLU A 22 -5.35 0.50 2.84
C GLU A 22 -6.10 -0.57 3.66
N ARG A 23 -6.47 -1.70 3.03
CA ARG A 23 -7.14 -2.82 3.71
C ARG A 23 -6.26 -3.44 4.78
N VAL A 24 -4.98 -3.66 4.48
CA VAL A 24 -4.00 -4.21 5.43
C VAL A 24 -3.83 -3.27 6.62
N ARG A 25 -3.67 -1.96 6.36
CA ARG A 25 -3.54 -0.94 7.40
C ARG A 25 -4.75 -0.92 8.35
N ARG A 26 -5.97 -0.89 7.79
CA ARG A 26 -7.22 -0.90 8.59
C ARG A 26 -7.37 -2.17 9.42
N ASN A 27 -7.01 -3.32 8.86
CA ASN A 27 -7.05 -4.58 9.60
C ASN A 27 -6.03 -4.60 10.75
N LEU A 28 -4.85 -4.04 10.53
CA LEU A 28 -3.82 -3.94 11.55
C LEU A 28 -4.24 -3.00 12.69
N GLU A 29 -4.83 -1.85 12.35
CA GLU A 29 -5.37 -0.90 13.33
C GLU A 29 -6.47 -1.54 14.19
N LYS A 30 -7.40 -2.28 13.59
CA LYS A 30 -8.44 -3.02 14.33
C LYS A 30 -7.86 -4.04 15.31
N ARG A 31 -6.83 -4.79 14.89
CA ARG A 31 -6.14 -5.77 15.74
C ARG A 31 -5.40 -5.09 16.90
N ALA A 32 -4.74 -3.96 16.64
CA ALA A 32 -4.11 -3.17 17.68
C ALA A 32 -5.13 -2.66 18.70
N ALA A 33 -6.25 -2.10 18.23
CA ALA A 33 -7.33 -1.61 19.10
C ALA A 33 -7.92 -2.71 19.99
N ALA A 34 -8.09 -3.93 19.48
CA ALA A 34 -8.56 -5.08 20.25
C ALA A 34 -7.62 -5.46 21.42
N LEU A 35 -6.36 -5.07 21.35
CA LEU A 35 -5.34 -5.30 22.36
C LEU A 35 -5.03 -4.04 23.19
N ASN A 36 -5.85 -2.99 23.08
CA ASN A 36 -5.61 -1.67 23.70
C ASN A 36 -4.29 -1.00 23.24
N PHE A 37 -3.82 -1.34 22.04
CA PHE A 37 -2.69 -0.69 21.39
C PHE A 37 -3.15 0.27 20.29
N LYS A 38 -2.27 1.21 19.93
CA LYS A 38 -2.46 2.15 18.82
C LYS A 38 -1.41 1.89 17.74
N LEU A 39 -1.84 1.75 16.49
CA LEU A 39 -0.94 1.67 15.35
C LEU A 39 -0.32 3.05 15.08
N VAL A 40 1.00 3.15 15.11
CA VAL A 40 1.75 4.37 14.75
C VAL A 40 2.60 4.10 13.51
N PRO A 41 2.62 5.01 12.53
CA PRO A 41 3.54 4.89 11.41
C PRO A 41 4.97 4.96 11.93
N ASN A 42 5.83 4.06 11.45
CA ASN A 42 7.26 4.20 11.69
C ASN A 42 7.78 5.32 10.78
N ASP A 43 8.70 6.14 11.28
CA ASP A 43 9.44 7.06 10.42
C ASP A 43 10.16 6.21 9.35
N PRO A 44 10.10 6.58 8.06
CA PRO A 44 10.89 5.90 7.06
C PRO A 44 12.35 6.01 7.51
N ALA A 45 13.00 4.87 7.78
CA ALA A 45 14.41 4.85 8.10
C ALA A 45 15.14 5.65 7.01
N GLY A 46 15.83 6.71 7.44
CA GLY A 46 16.65 7.55 6.56
C GLY A 46 17.72 6.75 5.83
#